data_AF-A0A662A3V0-F1
#
_entry.id   AF-A0A662A3V0-F1
#
_cell.length_a   1.000
_cell.length_b   1.000
_cell.length_c   1.000
_cell.angle_alpha   90.00
_cell.angle_beta   90.00
_cell.angle_gamma   90.00
#
_symmetry.space_group_name_H-M   'P 1'
#
loop_
_entity.id
_entity.type
_entity.pdbx_description
1 polymer ?
#
loop_
_entity_poly.entity_id
_entity_poly.type
_entity_poly.pdbx_seq_one_letter_code
_entity_poly.pdbx_strand_id
1 'polypeptide(L)'
;MNINIIKQAINRQLQVVFAICQQYLWKTSTLINTIIVLAFILTGCSSAKYSTEFKAQKKNIDTLTIIKPIVTIDARNNKVQFLSTELINSVQQTIEGLTIDILSSKYVLKEEKLSNIDTTIFNKIYDQIENSPKRISGVSSDSILKQIAPNIKSRFALLITYDGKINPNYEPHNNLMAGLASGYVIIAPNTKPHSDLRLMIIDTEIHEVVYFDRVKTSNYDPRVKSEIERIIKTILRNIYYK
;
A
#
# COMPACT_ATOMS: atom_id res chain seq x y z
N MET A 1 42.10 -2.14 64.65
CA MET A 1 41.07 -1.90 63.62
C MET A 1 41.05 -3.11 62.70
N ASN A 2 39.91 -3.81 62.59
CA ASN A 2 39.85 -5.16 62.01
C ASN A 2 39.74 -5.11 60.48
N ILE A 3 40.80 -5.53 59.79
CA ILE A 3 40.94 -5.54 58.32
C ILE A 3 39.78 -6.28 57.63
N ASN A 4 39.17 -7.26 58.30
CA ASN A 4 38.04 -8.01 57.75
C ASN A 4 36.77 -7.16 57.62
N ILE A 5 36.55 -6.18 58.50
CA ILE A 5 35.40 -5.27 58.43
C ILE A 5 35.53 -4.34 57.21
N ILE A 6 36.75 -3.86 56.94
CA ILE A 6 37.04 -2.99 55.79
C ILE A 6 36.86 -3.76 54.47
N LYS A 7 37.36 -4.99 54.38
CA LYS A 7 37.15 -5.85 53.20
C LYS A 7 35.67 -6.13 52.94
N GLN A 8 34.88 -6.37 53.99
CA GLN A 8 33.45 -6.63 53.84
C GLN A 8 32.67 -5.39 53.39
N ALA A 9 33.06 -4.20 53.85
CA ALA A 9 32.47 -2.93 53.41
C ALA A 9 32.77 -2.63 51.93
N ILE A 10 34.01 -2.84 51.48
CA ILE A 10 34.40 -2.65 50.06
C ILE A 10 33.65 -3.62 49.15
N ASN A 11 33.52 -4.89 49.54
CA ASN A 11 32.85 -5.89 48.73
C ASN A 11 31.34 -5.59 48.58
N ARG A 12 30.69 -5.06 49.62
CA ARG A 12 29.31 -4.57 49.54
C ARG A 12 29.16 -3.40 48.58
N GLN A 13 30.08 -2.42 48.61
CA GLN A 13 30.00 -1.30 47.68
C GLN A 13 30.22 -1.73 46.23
N LEU A 14 31.14 -2.66 45.97
CA LEU A 14 31.35 -3.20 44.63
C LEU A 14 30.13 -3.97 44.10
N GLN A 15 29.42 -4.73 44.94
CA GLN A 15 28.18 -5.39 44.54
C GLN A 15 27.06 -4.40 44.19
N VAL A 16 26.94 -3.29 44.94
CA VAL A 16 25.97 -2.24 44.63
C VAL A 16 26.29 -1.57 43.29
N VAL A 17 27.56 -1.24 43.04
CA VAL A 17 27.99 -0.66 41.75
C VAL A 17 27.74 -1.62 40.59
N PHE A 18 28.03 -2.92 40.77
CA PHE A 18 27.81 -3.93 39.75
C PHE A 18 26.31 -4.11 39.42
N ALA A 19 25.45 -4.11 40.44
CA ALA A 19 24.00 -4.18 40.26
C ALA A 19 23.45 -2.95 39.51
N ILE A 20 23.94 -1.74 39.83
CA ILE A 20 23.57 -0.50 39.13
C ILE A 20 24.03 -0.57 37.66
N CYS A 21 25.27 -0.97 37.39
CA CYS A 21 25.78 -1.12 36.02
C CYS A 21 24.97 -2.13 35.20
N GLN A 22 24.62 -3.30 35.77
CA GLN A 22 23.76 -4.26 35.08
C GLN A 22 22.36 -3.70 34.79
N GLN A 23 21.77 -2.95 35.72
CA GLN A 23 20.46 -2.33 35.54
C GLN A 23 20.46 -1.26 34.43
N TYR A 24 21.56 -0.50 34.30
CA TYR A 24 21.73 0.46 33.21
C TYR A 24 21.94 -0.22 31.86
N LEU A 25 22.76 -1.28 31.79
CA LEU A 25 22.99 -2.06 30.56
C LEU A 25 21.71 -2.74 30.03
N TRP A 26 20.83 -3.18 30.94
CA TRP A 26 19.55 -3.79 30.56
C TRP A 26 18.53 -2.77 30.06
N LYS A 27 18.54 -1.54 30.61
CA LYS A 27 17.71 -0.43 30.15
C LYS A 27 18.15 0.10 28.78
N THR A 28 19.44 0.13 28.48
CA THR A 28 19.92 0.62 27.17
C THR A 28 19.67 -0.39 26.05
N SER A 29 19.78 -1.70 26.31
CA SER A 29 19.50 -2.74 25.30
C SER A 29 18.01 -2.81 24.94
N THR A 30 17.12 -2.65 25.92
CA THR A 30 15.68 -2.56 25.67
C THR A 30 15.32 -1.31 24.89
N LEU A 31 15.90 -0.15 25.22
CA LEU A 31 15.67 1.09 24.47
C LEU A 31 16.13 0.98 23.00
N ILE A 32 17.31 0.41 22.75
CA ILE A 32 17.85 0.19 21.39
C ILE A 32 16.96 -0.77 20.60
N ASN A 33 16.53 -1.88 21.20
CA ASN A 33 15.62 -2.83 20.54
C ASN A 33 14.26 -2.20 20.24
N THR A 34 13.75 -1.34 21.13
CA THR A 34 12.47 -0.64 20.90
C THR A 34 12.59 0.38 19.77
N ILE A 35 13.72 1.08 19.67
CA ILE A 35 14.01 2.03 18.57
C ILE A 35 14.18 1.29 17.24
N ILE A 36 14.84 0.14 17.21
CA ILE A 36 14.98 -0.68 15.99
C ILE A 36 13.61 -1.19 15.54
N VAL A 37 12.77 -1.70 16.45
CA VAL A 37 11.39 -2.11 16.13
C VAL A 37 10.56 -0.92 15.64
N LEU A 38 10.68 0.27 16.24
CA LEU A 38 10.02 1.48 15.77
C LEU A 38 10.50 1.91 14.37
N ALA A 39 11.80 1.81 14.10
CA ALA A 39 12.39 2.16 12.81
C ALA A 39 11.94 1.19 11.69
N PHE A 40 11.73 -0.10 12.01
CA PHE A 40 11.15 -1.07 11.09
C PHE A 40 9.64 -0.89 10.88
N ILE A 41 8.91 -0.34 11.87
CA ILE A 41 7.48 -0.02 11.71
C ILE A 41 7.29 1.23 10.82
N LEU A 42 8.26 2.15 10.79
CA LEU A 42 8.19 3.39 10.00
C LEU A 42 8.59 3.24 8.52
N THR A 43 9.13 2.08 8.09
CA THR A 43 9.46 1.82 6.67
C THR A 43 8.30 1.24 5.87
N GLY A 44 7.16 0.91 6.51
CA GLY A 44 6.02 0.26 5.86
C GLY A 44 5.08 1.17 5.05
N CYS A 45 5.26 2.48 5.10
CA CYS A 45 4.48 3.43 4.29
C CYS A 45 5.34 3.95 3.13
N SER A 46 5.25 3.29 1.97
CA SER A 46 5.81 3.85 0.73
C SER A 46 5.05 5.13 0.39
N SER A 47 5.68 6.29 0.59
CA SER A 47 5.13 7.57 0.17
C SER A 47 4.97 7.61 -1.36
N ALA A 48 3.95 8.30 -1.85
CA ALA A 48 3.78 8.60 -3.28
C ALA A 48 5.10 9.05 -3.94
N LYS A 49 5.40 8.51 -5.11
CA LYS A 49 6.59 8.81 -5.91
C LYS A 49 6.20 9.73 -7.06
N TYR A 50 7.08 10.67 -7.38
CA TYR A 50 6.87 11.70 -8.41
C TYR A 50 8.11 11.84 -9.29
N SER A 51 7.93 12.17 -10.58
CA SER A 51 8.98 12.83 -11.36
C SER A 51 9.12 14.29 -10.95
N THR A 52 10.30 14.88 -11.20
CA THR A 52 10.59 16.25 -10.78
C THR A 52 9.72 17.24 -11.56
N GLU A 53 9.60 17.00 -12.85
CA GLU A 53 8.84 17.79 -13.82
C GLU A 53 7.35 17.78 -13.48
N PHE A 54 6.79 16.59 -13.22
CA PHE A 54 5.38 16.46 -12.87
C PHE A 54 5.08 17.11 -11.52
N LYS A 55 5.95 16.96 -10.52
CA LYS A 55 5.76 17.62 -9.22
C LYS A 55 5.68 19.14 -9.34
N ALA A 56 6.45 19.74 -10.26
CA ALA A 56 6.41 21.17 -10.54
C ALA A 56 5.14 21.58 -11.32
N GLN A 57 4.69 20.75 -12.26
CA GLN A 57 3.60 21.07 -13.19
C GLN A 57 2.21 20.65 -12.70
N LYS A 58 2.08 19.76 -11.70
CA LYS A 58 0.79 19.15 -11.28
C LYS A 58 -0.31 20.13 -10.87
N LYS A 59 0.05 21.39 -10.58
CA LYS A 59 -0.88 22.47 -10.23
C LYS A 59 -1.50 23.14 -11.45
N ASN A 60 -0.90 22.98 -12.63
CA ASN A 60 -1.28 23.62 -13.89
C ASN A 60 -1.84 22.60 -14.91
N ILE A 61 -2.17 21.39 -14.46
CA ILE A 61 -2.77 20.38 -15.31
C ILE A 61 -4.27 20.66 -15.37
N ASP A 62 -4.75 21.01 -16.55
CA ASP A 62 -6.18 21.35 -16.75
C ASP A 62 -7.01 20.14 -17.17
N THR A 63 -6.45 19.24 -18.00
CA THR A 63 -7.17 18.08 -18.53
C THR A 63 -6.51 16.78 -18.08
N LEU A 64 -7.33 15.82 -17.64
CA LEU A 64 -6.88 14.48 -17.23
C LEU A 64 -7.78 13.43 -17.87
N THR A 65 -7.20 12.48 -18.60
CA THR A 65 -7.94 11.29 -19.02
C THR A 65 -7.97 10.29 -17.88
N ILE A 66 -9.15 9.90 -17.43
CA ILE A 66 -9.35 8.80 -16.50
C ILE A 66 -9.59 7.55 -17.32
N ILE A 67 -8.68 6.59 -17.15
CA ILE A 67 -8.84 5.26 -17.69
C ILE A 67 -9.73 4.48 -16.72
N LYS A 68 -10.72 3.75 -17.26
CA LYS A 68 -11.62 2.93 -16.45
C LYS A 68 -10.82 2.03 -15.48
N PRO A 69 -11.15 2.04 -14.17
CA PRO A 69 -10.39 1.27 -13.18
C PRO A 69 -10.39 -0.22 -13.49
N ILE A 70 -9.27 -0.88 -13.23
CA ILE A 70 -9.12 -2.33 -13.41
C ILE A 70 -9.20 -2.98 -12.04
N VAL A 71 -10.18 -3.87 -11.87
CA VAL A 71 -10.50 -4.46 -10.57
C VAL A 71 -10.44 -5.99 -10.67
N THR A 72 -9.65 -6.60 -9.79
CA THR A 72 -9.57 -8.04 -9.62
C THR A 72 -9.90 -8.39 -8.18
N ILE A 73 -10.83 -9.32 -7.95
CA ILE A 73 -11.14 -9.82 -6.61
C ILE A 73 -11.07 -11.35 -6.63
N ASP A 74 -10.02 -11.88 -6.02
CA ASP A 74 -9.76 -13.30 -5.89
C ASP A 74 -10.44 -13.84 -4.63
N ALA A 75 -11.50 -14.62 -4.82
CA ALA A 75 -12.18 -15.34 -3.76
C ALA A 75 -11.59 -16.75 -3.66
N ARG A 76 -10.86 -17.01 -2.57
CA ARG A 76 -10.13 -18.26 -2.39
C ARG A 76 -10.38 -18.87 -1.01
N ASN A 77 -10.72 -20.15 -1.00
CA ASN A 77 -10.66 -21.00 0.19
C ASN A 77 -9.72 -22.20 -0.07
N ASN A 78 -9.71 -23.19 0.84
CA ASN A 78 -8.83 -24.35 0.72
C ASN A 78 -9.14 -25.27 -0.48
N LYS A 79 -10.31 -25.12 -1.10
CA LYS A 79 -10.84 -26.04 -2.12
C LYS A 79 -11.09 -25.35 -3.47
N VAL A 80 -11.42 -24.06 -3.45
CA VAL A 80 -11.91 -23.33 -4.61
C VAL A 80 -11.23 -21.98 -4.70
N GLN A 81 -10.93 -21.57 -5.92
CA GLN A 81 -10.49 -20.23 -6.28
C GLN A 81 -11.33 -19.73 -7.46
N PHE A 82 -11.89 -18.54 -7.36
CA PHE A 82 -12.64 -17.90 -8.45
C PHE A 82 -12.58 -16.38 -8.35
N LEU A 83 -12.84 -15.71 -9.48
CA LEU A 83 -13.00 -14.25 -9.52
C LEU A 83 -14.44 -13.89 -9.18
N SER A 84 -14.64 -13.04 -8.18
CA SER A 84 -15.99 -12.59 -7.79
C SER A 84 -16.47 -11.47 -8.70
N THR A 85 -17.10 -11.81 -9.82
CA THR A 85 -17.56 -10.83 -10.83
C THR A 85 -18.51 -9.78 -10.26
N GLU A 86 -19.41 -10.17 -9.35
CA GLU A 86 -20.34 -9.23 -8.70
C GLU A 86 -19.59 -8.18 -7.86
N LEU A 87 -18.68 -8.62 -6.99
CA LEU A 87 -17.88 -7.70 -6.19
C LEU A 87 -16.96 -6.84 -7.07
N ILE A 88 -16.38 -7.42 -8.13
CA ILE A 88 -15.55 -6.68 -9.09
C ILE A 88 -16.34 -5.52 -9.69
N ASN A 89 -17.56 -5.76 -10.15
CA ASN A 89 -18.42 -4.72 -10.73
C ASN A 89 -18.77 -3.64 -9.70
N SER A 90 -19.17 -4.03 -8.50
CA SER A 90 -19.52 -3.11 -7.40
C SER A 90 -18.35 -2.22 -6.99
N VAL A 91 -17.15 -2.81 -6.81
CA VAL A 91 -15.93 -2.08 -6.44
C VAL A 91 -15.47 -1.18 -7.58
N GLN A 92 -15.52 -1.64 -8.83
CA GLN A 92 -15.17 -0.83 -10.00
C GLN A 92 -16.06 0.40 -10.13
N GLN A 93 -17.38 0.25 -9.99
CA GLN A 93 -18.33 1.38 -10.00
C GLN A 93 -18.05 2.36 -8.85
N THR A 94 -17.71 1.85 -7.67
CA THR A 94 -17.38 2.69 -6.51
C THR A 94 -16.09 3.48 -6.73
N ILE A 95 -15.04 2.85 -7.30
CA ILE A 95 -13.80 3.53 -7.66
C ILE A 95 -14.06 4.59 -8.73
N GLU A 96 -14.72 4.21 -9.83
CA GLU A 96 -15.02 5.09 -10.96
C GLU A 96 -15.80 6.34 -10.53
N GLY A 97 -16.91 6.15 -9.79
CA GLY A 97 -17.72 7.26 -9.28
C GLY A 97 -16.93 8.20 -8.37
N LEU A 98 -16.20 7.67 -7.39
CA LEU A 98 -15.40 8.51 -6.48
C LEU A 98 -14.25 9.22 -7.19
N THR A 99 -13.61 8.58 -8.17
CA THR A 99 -12.54 9.22 -8.94
C THR A 99 -13.08 10.40 -9.73
N ILE A 100 -14.23 10.24 -10.41
CA ILE A 100 -14.87 11.33 -11.14
C ILE A 100 -15.31 12.45 -10.19
N ASP A 101 -16.00 12.11 -9.11
CA ASP A 101 -16.52 13.08 -8.13
C ASP A 101 -15.39 13.94 -7.52
N ILE A 102 -14.28 13.32 -7.15
CA ILE A 102 -13.16 14.02 -6.50
C ILE A 102 -12.37 14.84 -7.52
N LEU A 103 -12.04 14.28 -8.68
CA LEU A 103 -11.13 14.91 -9.64
C LEU A 103 -11.80 15.95 -10.53
N SER A 104 -13.12 15.86 -10.77
CA SER A 104 -13.88 16.83 -11.58
C SER A 104 -13.86 18.24 -11.02
N SER A 105 -13.66 18.39 -9.71
CA SER A 105 -13.51 19.69 -9.05
C SER A 105 -12.22 20.45 -9.45
N LYS A 106 -11.24 19.75 -10.03
CA LYS A 106 -9.92 20.30 -10.40
C LYS A 106 -9.61 20.17 -11.89
N TYR A 107 -10.05 19.09 -12.53
CA TYR A 107 -9.66 18.74 -13.88
C TYR A 107 -10.88 18.67 -14.82
N VAL A 108 -10.67 19.05 -16.07
CA VAL A 108 -11.53 18.62 -17.18
C VAL A 108 -11.26 17.15 -17.45
N LEU A 109 -12.23 16.31 -17.13
CA LEU A 109 -12.10 14.86 -17.22
C LEU A 109 -12.49 14.36 -18.61
N LYS A 110 -11.68 13.44 -19.15
CA LYS A 110 -12.04 12.59 -20.28
C LYS A 110 -12.05 11.16 -19.79
N GLU A 111 -13.04 10.37 -20.18
CA GLU A 111 -13.16 8.99 -19.75
C GLU A 111 -12.84 8.06 -20.90
N GLU A 112 -11.97 7.09 -20.66
CA GLU A 112 -11.59 6.10 -21.66
C GLU A 112 -11.79 4.68 -21.15
N LYS A 113 -12.39 3.84 -22.00
CA LYS A 113 -12.59 2.42 -21.72
C LYS A 113 -11.52 1.60 -22.43
N LEU A 114 -11.11 0.54 -21.75
CA LEU A 114 -10.05 -0.34 -22.20
C LEU A 114 -10.69 -1.61 -22.74
N SER A 115 -10.40 -1.93 -23.99
CA SER A 115 -11.06 -3.05 -24.67
C SER A 115 -10.48 -4.39 -24.23
N ASN A 116 -9.16 -4.46 -23.97
CA ASN A 116 -8.46 -5.66 -23.50
C ASN A 116 -7.08 -5.27 -22.96
N ILE A 117 -6.88 -5.29 -21.63
CA ILE A 117 -5.53 -5.09 -21.08
C ILE A 117 -4.98 -6.36 -20.46
N ASP A 118 -3.75 -6.67 -20.86
CA ASP A 118 -2.88 -7.59 -20.16
C ASP A 118 -2.37 -6.98 -18.85
N THR A 119 -2.95 -7.43 -17.73
CA THR A 119 -2.57 -6.96 -16.39
C THR A 119 -1.13 -7.30 -16.01
N THR A 120 -0.46 -8.22 -16.70
CA THR A 120 0.94 -8.54 -16.45
C THR A 120 1.89 -7.40 -16.82
N ILE A 121 1.50 -6.54 -17.76
CA ILE A 121 2.26 -5.35 -18.15
C ILE A 121 2.36 -4.38 -16.97
N PHE A 122 1.25 -4.19 -16.24
CA PHE A 122 1.24 -3.32 -15.07
C PHE A 122 2.13 -3.84 -13.97
N ASN A 123 2.10 -5.15 -13.69
CA ASN A 123 2.95 -5.75 -12.67
C ASN A 123 4.44 -5.50 -12.95
N LYS A 124 4.88 -5.63 -14.20
CA LYS A 124 6.27 -5.32 -14.57
C LYS A 124 6.65 -3.86 -14.31
N ILE A 125 5.77 -2.92 -14.64
CA ILE A 125 6.00 -1.49 -14.38
C ILE A 125 5.96 -1.19 -12.88
N TYR A 126 5.05 -1.82 -12.14
CA TYR A 126 5.01 -1.73 -10.68
C TYR A 126 6.30 -2.22 -10.04
N ASP A 127 6.81 -3.37 -10.46
CA ASP A 127 8.08 -3.90 -9.96
C ASP A 127 9.24 -2.94 -10.26
N GLN A 128 9.28 -2.31 -11.44
CA GLN A 128 10.28 -1.29 -11.75
C GLN A 128 10.18 -0.07 -10.84
N ILE A 129 8.95 0.44 -10.60
CA ILE A 129 8.73 1.62 -9.76
C ILE A 129 9.00 1.29 -8.29
N GLU A 130 8.60 0.13 -7.78
CA GLU A 130 8.80 -0.22 -6.37
C GLU A 130 10.28 -0.34 -6.02
N ASN A 131 11.06 -0.91 -6.94
CA ASN A 131 12.52 -1.03 -6.81
C ASN A 131 13.27 0.28 -7.14
N SER A 132 12.58 1.32 -7.62
CA SER A 132 13.19 2.62 -7.91
C SER A 132 13.40 3.48 -6.64
N PRO A 133 14.28 4.50 -6.70
CA PRO A 133 14.41 5.50 -5.65
C PRO A 133 13.07 6.19 -5.32
N LYS A 134 13.03 7.03 -4.28
CA LYS A 134 11.82 7.80 -3.90
C LYS A 134 11.26 8.71 -5.01
N ARG A 135 12.01 8.95 -6.08
CA ARG A 135 11.59 9.71 -7.27
C ARG A 135 11.44 8.75 -8.45
N ILE A 136 10.44 9.02 -9.29
CA ILE A 136 10.25 8.30 -10.56
C ILE A 136 11.04 9.03 -11.63
N SER A 137 11.82 8.31 -12.43
CA SER A 137 12.54 8.86 -13.56
C SER A 137 12.79 7.74 -14.58
N GLY A 138 12.48 7.98 -15.85
CA GLY A 138 12.81 7.05 -16.94
C GLY A 138 12.03 5.73 -16.95
N VAL A 139 10.87 5.67 -16.27
CA VAL A 139 10.02 4.47 -16.31
C VAL A 139 9.13 4.55 -17.54
N SER A 140 9.53 3.87 -18.61
CA SER A 140 8.74 3.81 -19.85
C SER A 140 7.37 3.18 -19.62
N SER A 141 6.37 3.81 -20.24
CA SER A 141 4.97 3.37 -20.27
C SER A 141 4.55 2.88 -21.66
N ASP A 142 5.48 2.71 -22.60
CA ASP A 142 5.20 2.33 -24.00
C ASP A 142 4.35 1.06 -24.11
N SER A 143 4.59 0.09 -23.23
CA SER A 143 3.83 -1.16 -23.20
C SER A 143 2.38 -0.96 -22.81
N ILE A 144 2.08 -0.01 -21.92
CA ILE A 144 0.72 0.40 -21.57
C ILE A 144 0.14 1.23 -22.72
N LEU A 145 0.86 2.27 -23.17
CA LEU A 145 0.42 3.17 -24.23
C LEU A 145 0.07 2.44 -25.52
N LYS A 146 0.81 1.40 -25.92
CA LYS A 146 0.42 0.56 -27.08
C LYS A 146 -0.99 -0.01 -26.99
N GLN A 147 -1.53 -0.21 -25.78
CA GLN A 147 -2.88 -0.72 -25.55
C GLN A 147 -3.93 0.39 -25.36
N ILE A 148 -3.51 1.58 -24.92
CA ILE A 148 -4.43 2.67 -24.49
C ILE A 148 -4.36 3.94 -25.37
N ALA A 149 -3.27 4.12 -26.14
CA ALA A 149 -2.94 5.35 -26.85
C ALA A 149 -3.91 5.79 -27.96
N PRO A 150 -4.60 4.92 -28.73
CA PRO A 150 -5.39 5.42 -29.86
C PRO A 150 -6.52 6.38 -29.46
N ASN A 151 -6.94 6.36 -28.19
CA ASN A 151 -8.06 7.17 -27.72
C ASN A 151 -7.64 8.34 -26.79
N ILE A 152 -6.41 8.35 -26.29
CA ILE A 152 -5.99 9.34 -25.29
C ILE A 152 -5.49 10.61 -25.98
N LYS A 153 -6.28 11.69 -25.85
CA LYS A 153 -5.94 13.02 -26.41
C LYS A 153 -5.37 14.00 -25.39
N SER A 154 -5.32 13.64 -24.11
CA SER A 154 -4.73 14.49 -23.06
C SER A 154 -3.30 14.07 -22.79
N ARG A 155 -2.44 15.05 -22.46
CA ARG A 155 -1.07 14.78 -22.04
C ARG A 155 -0.97 13.84 -20.84
N PHE A 156 -1.92 13.91 -19.91
CA PHE A 156 -1.91 13.07 -18.71
C PHE A 156 -3.04 12.06 -18.73
N ALA A 157 -2.73 10.81 -18.37
CA ALA A 157 -3.69 9.73 -18.20
C ALA A 157 -3.54 9.11 -16.81
N LEU A 158 -4.66 8.98 -16.10
CA LEU A 158 -4.77 8.35 -14.79
C LEU A 158 -5.20 6.90 -14.95
N LEU A 159 -4.42 5.99 -14.38
CA LEU A 159 -4.76 4.58 -14.26
C LEU A 159 -4.88 4.18 -12.79
N ILE A 160 -5.94 3.44 -12.48
CA ILE A 160 -6.17 2.86 -11.15
C ILE A 160 -6.36 1.35 -11.30
N THR A 161 -5.60 0.58 -10.51
CA THR A 161 -5.78 -0.87 -10.40
C THR A 161 -6.06 -1.26 -8.97
N TYR A 162 -7.02 -2.15 -8.74
CA TYR A 162 -7.36 -2.67 -7.42
C TYR A 162 -7.33 -4.20 -7.41
N ASP A 163 -6.48 -4.77 -6.57
CA ASP A 163 -6.41 -6.21 -6.33
C ASP A 163 -6.92 -6.53 -4.93
N GLY A 164 -8.06 -7.23 -4.86
CA GLY A 164 -8.69 -7.72 -3.64
C GLY A 164 -8.49 -9.23 -3.46
N LYS A 165 -8.33 -9.67 -2.21
CA LYS A 165 -8.38 -11.10 -1.85
C LYS A 165 -9.31 -11.31 -0.67
N ILE A 166 -10.18 -12.30 -0.77
CA ILE A 166 -11.13 -12.67 0.29
C ILE A 166 -11.21 -14.20 0.43
N ASN A 167 -11.65 -14.65 1.61
CA ASN A 167 -12.14 -16.01 1.77
C ASN A 167 -13.67 -15.99 1.75
N PRO A 168 -14.32 -16.65 0.77
CA PRO A 168 -15.77 -16.58 0.60
C PRO A 168 -16.56 -17.29 1.71
N ASN A 169 -15.91 -18.14 2.52
CA ASN A 169 -16.59 -18.90 3.57
C ASN A 169 -16.85 -18.09 4.86
N TYR A 170 -16.29 -16.89 4.96
CA TYR A 170 -16.36 -16.08 6.18
C TYR A 170 -16.93 -14.71 5.88
N GLU A 171 -17.63 -14.10 6.84
CA GLU A 171 -18.07 -12.72 6.75
C GLU A 171 -16.90 -11.71 6.66
N PRO A 172 -17.16 -10.45 6.25
CA PRO A 172 -16.17 -9.38 6.31
C PRO A 172 -15.50 -9.24 7.68
N HIS A 173 -14.22 -8.88 7.68
CA HIS A 173 -13.38 -8.72 8.89
C HIS A 173 -13.18 -9.96 9.76
N ASN A 174 -13.61 -11.13 9.32
CA ASN A 174 -13.43 -12.33 10.12
C ASN A 174 -11.95 -12.75 10.13
N ASN A 175 -11.25 -12.39 11.21
CA ASN A 175 -9.84 -12.70 11.39
C ASN A 175 -9.72 -13.95 12.25
N LEU A 176 -9.68 -15.13 11.62
CA LEU A 176 -9.25 -16.33 12.32
C LEU A 176 -7.74 -16.22 12.55
N MET A 177 -7.36 -15.72 13.73
CA MET A 177 -6.03 -16.03 14.27
C MET A 177 -5.97 -17.55 14.44
N ALA A 178 -4.85 -18.16 14.09
CA ALA A 178 -4.61 -19.57 14.35
C ALA A 178 -4.86 -19.86 15.84
N GLY A 179 -6.04 -20.39 16.15
CA GLY A 179 -6.46 -20.71 17.50
C GLY A 179 -6.21 -22.17 17.75
N LEU A 180 -5.45 -22.48 18.81
CA LEU A 180 -5.39 -23.82 19.37
C LEU A 180 -6.75 -24.16 19.98
N ALA A 181 -7.67 -24.69 19.18
CA ALA A 181 -8.79 -25.44 19.71
C ALA A 181 -8.25 -26.80 20.19
N SER A 182 -8.71 -27.27 21.35
CA SER A 182 -8.23 -28.46 22.07
C SER A 182 -8.07 -29.71 21.17
N GLY A 183 -6.90 -29.85 20.54
CA GLY A 183 -6.53 -31.02 19.72
C GLY A 183 -6.26 -30.78 18.22
N TYR A 184 -6.54 -29.59 17.66
CA TYR A 184 -6.31 -29.34 16.21
C TYR A 184 -5.78 -27.92 15.94
N VAL A 185 -4.86 -27.82 14.97
CA VAL A 185 -4.43 -26.53 14.40
C VAL A 185 -5.26 -26.28 13.14
N ILE A 186 -6.15 -25.28 13.16
CA ILE A 186 -6.87 -24.85 11.97
C ILE A 186 -6.00 -23.83 11.23
N ILE A 187 -5.34 -24.27 10.15
CA ILE A 187 -4.68 -23.37 9.19
C ILE A 187 -5.69 -23.05 8.10
N ALA A 188 -6.35 -21.90 8.22
CA ALA A 188 -7.23 -21.38 7.18
C ALA A 188 -6.49 -20.28 6.41
N PRO A 189 -5.83 -20.58 5.28
CA PRO A 189 -5.21 -19.57 4.44
C PRO A 189 -6.24 -18.53 3.97
N ASN A 190 -5.79 -17.28 3.86
CA ASN A 190 -6.54 -16.14 3.31
C ASN A 190 -7.81 -15.74 4.09
N THR A 191 -7.94 -16.09 5.37
CA THR A 191 -9.05 -15.59 6.22
C THR A 191 -9.03 -14.09 6.35
N LYS A 192 -7.84 -13.50 6.45
CA LYS A 192 -7.69 -12.06 6.48
C LYS A 192 -7.87 -11.48 5.07
N PRO A 193 -8.79 -10.51 4.88
CA PRO A 193 -8.93 -9.85 3.59
C PRO A 193 -7.66 -9.08 3.22
N HIS A 194 -7.48 -8.87 1.93
CA HIS A 194 -6.40 -8.05 1.39
C HIS A 194 -6.95 -7.07 0.36
N SER A 195 -6.49 -5.83 0.44
CA SER A 195 -6.76 -4.77 -0.52
C SER A 195 -5.45 -4.14 -0.94
N ASP A 196 -5.22 -4.06 -2.24
CA ASP A 196 -4.05 -3.44 -2.84
C ASP A 196 -4.50 -2.48 -3.96
N LEU A 197 -4.60 -1.20 -3.62
CA LEU A 197 -4.95 -0.14 -4.56
C LEU A 197 -3.67 0.51 -5.06
N ARG A 198 -3.49 0.54 -6.37
CA ARG A 198 -2.37 1.22 -7.04
C ARG A 198 -2.91 2.28 -7.97
N LEU A 199 -2.21 3.39 -8.03
CA LEU A 199 -2.54 4.52 -8.87
C LEU A 199 -1.28 4.98 -9.58
N MET A 200 -1.38 5.23 -10.89
CA MET A 200 -0.31 5.84 -11.66
C MET A 200 -0.84 6.95 -12.57
N ILE A 201 0.00 7.94 -12.85
CA ILE A 201 -0.23 8.92 -13.92
C ILE A 201 0.87 8.75 -14.95
N ILE A 202 0.45 8.63 -16.21
CA ILE A 202 1.33 8.56 -17.38
C ILE A 202 1.30 9.91 -18.08
N ASP A 203 2.48 10.41 -18.46
CA ASP A 203 2.62 11.50 -19.42
C ASP A 203 2.72 10.88 -20.82
N THR A 204 1.69 11.08 -21.63
CA THR A 204 1.54 10.47 -22.95
C THR A 204 2.37 11.15 -24.03
N GLU A 205 2.96 12.32 -23.77
CA GLU A 205 3.85 12.98 -24.74
C GLU A 205 5.27 12.42 -24.64
N ILE A 206 5.75 12.19 -23.41
CA ILE A 206 7.10 11.64 -23.16
C ILE A 206 7.09 10.12 -22.93
N HIS A 207 5.91 9.50 -22.88
CA HIS A 207 5.70 8.07 -22.70
C HIS A 207 6.26 7.53 -21.38
N GLU A 208 6.19 8.31 -20.29
CA GLU A 208 6.72 7.91 -18.99
C GLU A 208 5.66 7.89 -17.89
N VAL A 209 5.85 7.01 -16.91
CA VAL A 209 5.14 7.11 -15.63
C VAL A 209 5.72 8.27 -14.83
N VAL A 210 4.88 9.24 -14.49
CA VAL A 210 5.30 10.48 -13.82
C VAL A 210 4.81 10.57 -12.37
N TYR A 211 3.84 9.73 -12.00
CA TYR A 211 3.34 9.61 -10.63
C TYR A 211 2.99 8.16 -10.33
N PHE A 212 3.25 7.73 -9.09
CA PHE A 212 2.81 6.44 -8.57
C PHE A 212 2.51 6.51 -7.08
N ASP A 213 1.42 5.88 -6.67
CA ASP A 213 1.07 5.68 -5.27
C ASP A 213 0.43 4.30 -5.08
N ARG A 214 0.59 3.74 -3.88
CA ARG A 214 0.07 2.42 -3.54
C ARG A 214 -0.41 2.40 -2.10
N VAL A 215 -1.63 1.93 -1.90
CA VAL A 215 -2.18 1.61 -0.59
C VAL A 215 -2.42 0.11 -0.53
N LYS A 216 -1.51 -0.58 0.16
CA LYS A 216 -1.60 -2.01 0.43
C LYS A 216 -1.96 -2.24 1.90
N THR A 217 -3.00 -3.01 2.15
CA THR A 217 -3.51 -3.23 3.50
C THR A 217 -4.24 -4.55 3.61
N SER A 218 -4.20 -5.13 4.80
CA SER A 218 -5.01 -6.30 5.16
C SER A 218 -6.17 -5.95 6.10
N ASN A 219 -6.35 -4.66 6.39
CA ASN A 219 -7.37 -4.21 7.33
C ASN A 219 -8.67 -3.78 6.62
N TYR A 220 -8.61 -3.56 5.30
CA TYR A 220 -9.80 -3.22 4.52
C TYR A 220 -10.25 -4.41 3.68
N ASP A 221 -11.54 -4.68 3.75
CA ASP A 221 -12.22 -5.77 3.10
C ASP A 221 -12.87 -5.31 1.78
N PRO A 222 -12.58 -5.95 0.63
CA PRO A 222 -13.19 -5.63 -0.65
C PRO A 222 -14.73 -5.67 -0.65
N ARG A 223 -15.34 -6.38 0.30
CA ARG A 223 -16.80 -6.51 0.43
C ARG A 223 -17.45 -5.32 1.13
N VAL A 224 -16.67 -4.50 1.83
CA VAL A 224 -17.20 -3.38 2.63
C VAL A 224 -17.00 -2.07 1.88
N LYS A 225 -18.07 -1.58 1.27
CA LYS A 225 -18.04 -0.39 0.40
C LYS A 225 -17.36 0.82 1.06
N SER A 226 -17.72 1.14 2.30
CA SER A 226 -17.19 2.32 3.02
C SER A 226 -15.66 2.28 3.22
N GLU A 227 -15.08 1.08 3.23
CA GLU A 227 -13.64 0.90 3.34
C GLU A 227 -12.94 1.13 2.00
N ILE A 228 -13.51 0.61 0.91
CA ILE A 228 -13.06 0.93 -0.45
C ILE A 228 -13.07 2.45 -0.65
N GLU A 229 -14.17 3.12 -0.27
CA GLU A 229 -14.27 4.57 -0.36
C GLU A 229 -13.15 5.28 0.42
N ARG A 230 -12.83 4.79 1.62
CA ARG A 230 -11.77 5.38 2.44
C ARG A 230 -10.39 5.23 1.79
N ILE A 231 -10.09 4.08 1.20
CA ILE A 231 -8.80 3.86 0.50
C ILE A 231 -8.71 4.78 -0.73
N ILE A 232 -9.75 4.85 -1.55
CA ILE A 232 -9.80 5.69 -2.74
C ILE A 232 -9.62 7.17 -2.38
N LYS A 233 -10.38 7.67 -1.39
CA LYS A 233 -10.26 9.05 -0.91
C LYS A 233 -8.84 9.36 -0.42
N THR A 234 -8.20 8.41 0.24
CA THR A 234 -6.84 8.56 0.75
C THR A 234 -5.83 8.71 -0.39
N ILE A 235 -5.86 7.82 -1.39
CA ILE A 235 -4.88 7.83 -2.48
C ILE A 235 -5.09 9.03 -3.42
N LEU A 236 -6.34 9.39 -3.72
CA LEU A 236 -6.66 10.51 -4.62
C LEU A 236 -6.34 11.86 -4.00
N ARG A 237 -6.31 11.96 -2.66
CA ARG A 237 -5.95 13.19 -1.95
C ARG A 237 -4.59 13.75 -2.41
N ASN A 238 -3.62 12.88 -2.70
CA ASN A 238 -2.26 13.25 -3.07
C ASN A 238 -2.16 13.92 -4.47
N ILE A 239 -3.15 13.65 -5.32
CA ILE A 239 -3.27 14.23 -6.67
C ILE A 239 -4.14 15.49 -6.64
N TYR A 240 -5.25 15.41 -5.89
CA TYR A 240 -6.24 16.46 -5.80
C TYR A 240 -5.76 17.68 -4.98
N TYR A 241 -5.24 17.48 -3.76
CA TYR A 241 -4.90 18.59 -2.85
C TYR A 241 -3.58 19.30 -3.19
N LYS A 242 -3.61 20.63 -3.04
CA LYS A 242 -2.54 21.61 -3.33
C LYS A 242 -1.36 21.55 -2.36
#